data_AF-A0A1G9WTX3-F1
#
_entry.id   AF-A0A1G9WTX3-F1
#
_cell.length_a   1.000
_cell.length_b   1.000
_cell.length_c   1.000
_cell.angle_alpha   90.00
_cell.angle_beta   90.00
_cell.angle_gamma   90.00
#
_symmetry.space_group_name_H-M   'P 1'
#
loop_
_entity.id
_entity.type
_entity.pdbx_description
1 polymer ?
#
loop_
_entity_poly.entity_id
_entity_poly.type
_entity_poly.pdbx_seq_one_letter_code
_entity_poly.pdbx_strand_id
1 'polypeptide(L)'
;MEFDTPAQDHHTLMIPRHDDEARQLFELESRFAKHDAFPADPGRDTEAKMIEFLKAAKDMRNKPLVIAHHASRSARGLGVYGQDTPREFRNGNNIAPDVYVGFEGAPGHQAGPLVGGARGAYSSYPTHGGFDQMTARVGGLWDSLLGEGRKWWITATSDSHVHWTRGGADFWPGEYSKTYVQARQDYGDIMDALRTGRIFVTTGDLITTLDLTARNRDRSAAVGETLVVRRRDRNDVDIEIRFRPLQGKNANGDQPQVRRVDLIVGNITGPNPNLDADTNPTTKVVARFGPSDWQRRGSEFVIRHTLRNVENDLYARVRGTNTDEAEPLPDAKENPWTDLWFYSNPVFVRLG
;
A
#
# COMPACT_ATOMS: atom_id res chain seq x y z
N MET A 1 -7.13 -8.95 12.38
CA MET A 1 -6.54 -9.19 13.70
C MET A 1 -5.05 -8.93 13.59
N GLU A 2 -4.42 -8.39 14.62
CA GLU A 2 -2.97 -8.18 14.69
C GLU A 2 -2.28 -9.49 15.05
N PHE A 3 -1.60 -10.08 14.07
CA PHE A 3 -0.95 -11.36 14.17
C PHE A 3 0.55 -11.15 14.41
N ASP A 4 1.03 -11.64 15.55
CA ASP A 4 2.46 -11.69 15.90
C ASP A 4 3.19 -12.68 14.98
N THR A 5 3.56 -12.23 13.79
CA THR A 5 4.20 -13.05 12.77
C THR A 5 5.60 -13.47 13.19
N PRO A 6 6.04 -14.69 12.81
CA PRO A 6 7.43 -15.10 12.98
C PRO A 6 8.43 -14.20 12.24
N ALA A 7 9.56 -13.89 12.88
CA ALA A 7 10.72 -13.13 12.38
C ALA A 7 10.48 -11.66 12.01
N GLN A 8 9.25 -11.24 11.82
CA GLN A 8 8.87 -9.89 11.41
C GLN A 8 8.23 -9.11 12.58
N ASP A 9 7.78 -7.87 12.40
CA ASP A 9 7.08 -7.11 13.47
C ASP A 9 5.71 -7.75 13.76
N HIS A 10 4.64 -7.26 13.14
CA HIS A 10 3.30 -7.85 13.20
C HIS A 10 2.56 -7.58 11.90
N HIS A 11 1.54 -8.39 11.62
CA HIS A 11 0.79 -8.33 10.36
C HIS A 11 -0.69 -8.29 10.63
N THR A 12 -1.44 -7.71 9.70
CA THR A 12 -2.87 -7.97 9.65
C THR A 12 -3.10 -9.38 9.11
N LEU A 13 -3.76 -10.22 9.91
CA LEU A 13 -4.37 -11.48 9.47
C LEU A 13 -5.89 -11.31 9.34
N MET A 14 -6.40 -11.47 8.12
CA MET A 14 -7.84 -11.45 7.82
C MET A 14 -8.29 -12.84 7.40
N ILE A 15 -9.27 -13.41 8.11
CA ILE A 15 -9.91 -14.67 7.75
C ILE A 15 -11.17 -14.36 6.93
N PRO A 16 -11.40 -15.02 5.78
CA PRO A 16 -12.65 -14.86 5.06
C PRO A 16 -13.83 -15.32 5.92
N ARG A 17 -14.97 -14.66 5.79
CA ARG A 17 -16.20 -15.08 6.49
C ARG A 17 -16.64 -16.48 6.08
N HIS A 18 -16.76 -17.39 7.05
CA HIS A 18 -17.38 -18.71 6.91
C HIS A 18 -17.72 -19.31 8.29
N ASP A 19 -18.43 -20.43 8.33
CA ASP A 19 -18.93 -21.02 9.59
C ASP A 19 -17.81 -21.39 10.58
N ASP A 20 -16.66 -21.86 10.09
CA ASP A 20 -15.48 -22.21 10.91
C ASP A 20 -14.46 -21.07 11.12
N GLU A 21 -14.80 -19.80 10.88
CA GLU A 21 -13.85 -18.67 10.83
C GLU A 21 -12.97 -18.58 12.11
N ALA A 22 -13.60 -18.64 13.28
CA ALA A 22 -12.90 -18.57 14.57
C ALA A 22 -11.97 -19.78 14.80
N ARG A 23 -12.35 -20.96 14.30
CA ARG A 23 -11.50 -22.17 14.42
C ARG A 23 -10.28 -22.06 13.53
N GLN A 24 -10.45 -21.54 12.31
CA GLN A 24 -9.33 -21.31 11.40
C GLN A 24 -8.37 -20.25 11.98
N LEU A 25 -8.90 -19.17 12.55
CA LEU A 25 -8.10 -18.15 13.23
C LEU A 25 -7.26 -18.77 14.36
N PHE A 26 -7.92 -19.48 15.28
CA PHE A 26 -7.28 -20.16 16.40
C PHE A 26 -6.20 -21.15 15.95
N GLU A 27 -6.46 -21.93 14.90
CA GLU A 27 -5.47 -22.86 14.34
C GLU A 27 -4.21 -22.12 13.86
N LEU A 28 -4.37 -21.00 13.15
CA LEU A 28 -3.23 -20.24 12.65
C LEU A 28 -2.44 -19.58 13.80
N GLU A 29 -3.12 -18.90 14.73
CA GLU A 29 -2.46 -18.25 15.87
C GLU A 29 -1.73 -19.25 16.75
N SER A 30 -2.45 -20.26 17.26
CA SER A 30 -1.90 -21.23 18.22
C SER A 30 -0.70 -22.00 17.68
N ARG A 31 -0.57 -22.13 16.35
CA ARG A 31 0.53 -22.84 15.68
C ARG A 31 1.68 -21.92 15.27
N PHE A 32 1.42 -20.66 14.95
CA PHE A 32 2.39 -19.82 14.26
C PHE A 32 2.66 -18.46 14.90
N ALA A 33 1.82 -17.95 15.80
CA ALA A 33 2.11 -16.71 16.50
C ALA A 33 3.40 -16.88 17.33
N LYS A 34 4.37 -15.98 17.17
CA LYS A 34 5.68 -16.08 17.82
C LYS A 34 5.61 -15.97 19.35
N HIS A 35 4.59 -15.30 19.87
CA HIS A 35 4.43 -15.04 21.31
C HIS A 35 3.46 -15.99 22.04
N ASP A 36 2.74 -16.85 21.32
CA ASP A 36 1.70 -17.72 21.90
C ASP A 36 2.22 -18.99 22.60
N ALA A 37 3.47 -19.40 22.37
CA ALA A 37 4.01 -20.61 23.01
C ALA A 37 4.29 -20.40 24.50
N PHE A 38 3.83 -21.36 25.32
CA PHE A 38 4.26 -21.48 26.71
C PHE A 38 4.81 -22.90 27.01
N PRO A 39 6.06 -23.04 27.51
CA PRO A 39 7.04 -21.97 27.68
C PRO A 39 7.44 -21.35 26.33
N ALA A 40 8.05 -20.16 26.37
CA ALA A 40 8.48 -19.46 25.16
C ALA A 40 9.39 -20.36 24.29
N ASP A 41 9.10 -20.41 22.99
CA ASP A 41 9.83 -21.24 22.02
C ASP A 41 10.50 -20.33 20.97
N PRO A 42 11.83 -20.13 21.05
CA PRO A 42 12.57 -19.34 20.06
C PRO A 42 12.43 -19.85 18.62
N GLY A 43 12.09 -21.14 18.42
CA GLY A 43 11.83 -21.70 17.10
C GLY A 43 10.59 -21.11 16.41
N ARG A 44 9.74 -20.38 17.14
CA ARG A 44 8.56 -19.70 16.58
C ARG A 44 8.85 -18.33 16.00
N ASP A 45 10.02 -17.75 16.29
CA ASP A 45 10.41 -16.43 15.81
C ASP A 45 11.52 -16.53 14.76
N THR A 46 11.23 -17.22 13.66
CA THR A 46 12.19 -17.46 12.56
C THR A 46 11.52 -17.32 11.20
N GLU A 47 12.28 -16.91 10.18
CA GLU A 47 11.77 -16.84 8.80
C GLU A 47 11.25 -18.22 8.35
N ALA A 48 11.94 -19.30 8.74
CA ALA A 48 11.49 -20.67 8.45
C ALA A 48 10.08 -20.95 8.99
N LYS A 49 9.73 -20.43 10.17
CA LYS A 49 8.38 -20.55 10.74
C LYS A 49 7.36 -19.68 9.99
N MET A 50 7.73 -18.48 9.53
CA MET A 50 6.87 -17.66 8.67
C MET A 50 6.56 -18.39 7.35
N ILE A 51 7.56 -19.05 6.76
CA ILE A 51 7.39 -19.87 5.56
C ILE A 51 6.49 -21.08 5.82
N GLU A 52 6.59 -21.71 7.00
CA GLU A 52 5.69 -22.80 7.41
C GLU A 52 4.23 -22.30 7.52
N PHE A 53 4.02 -21.15 8.16
CA PHE A 53 2.71 -20.49 8.25
C PHE A 53 2.13 -20.23 6.86
N LEU A 54 2.89 -19.60 5.96
CA LEU A 54 2.41 -19.26 4.61
C LEU A 54 2.10 -20.51 3.77
N LYS A 55 2.85 -21.61 3.94
CA LYS A 55 2.53 -22.90 3.32
C LYS A 55 1.23 -23.49 3.88
N ALA A 56 1.00 -23.42 5.18
CA ALA A 56 -0.26 -23.87 5.77
C ALA A 56 -1.44 -23.01 5.26
N ALA A 57 -1.28 -21.69 5.29
CA ALA A 57 -2.31 -20.73 4.92
C ALA A 57 -2.73 -20.83 3.44
N LYS A 58 -1.79 -21.01 2.50
CA LYS A 58 -2.12 -21.10 1.07
C LYS A 58 -2.89 -22.36 0.70
N ASP A 59 -2.76 -23.43 1.47
CA ASP A 59 -3.43 -24.71 1.21
C ASP A 59 -4.81 -24.79 1.89
N MET A 60 -5.19 -23.78 2.67
CA MET A 60 -6.53 -23.68 3.26
C MET A 60 -7.60 -23.44 2.19
N ARG A 61 -8.76 -24.08 2.37
CA ARG A 61 -9.93 -23.87 1.49
C ARG A 61 -10.36 -22.40 1.47
N ASN A 62 -10.47 -21.78 2.64
CA ASN A 62 -10.77 -20.37 2.79
C ASN A 62 -9.46 -19.63 3.11
N LYS A 63 -8.65 -19.37 2.09
CA LYS A 63 -7.33 -18.75 2.26
C LYS A 63 -7.44 -17.45 3.07
N PRO A 64 -6.59 -17.22 4.09
CA PRO A 64 -6.53 -15.92 4.74
C PRO A 64 -5.92 -14.86 3.81
N LEU A 65 -5.90 -13.63 4.28
CA LEU A 65 -5.14 -12.53 3.70
C LEU A 65 -4.20 -11.99 4.77
N VAL A 66 -2.95 -11.76 4.37
CA VAL A 66 -1.85 -11.33 5.24
C VAL A 66 -1.22 -10.08 4.64
N ILE A 67 -1.08 -9.02 5.44
CA ILE A 67 -0.45 -7.74 5.07
C ILE A 67 0.48 -7.32 6.21
N ALA A 68 1.74 -7.01 5.88
CA ALA A 68 2.71 -6.54 6.89
C ALA A 68 2.30 -5.16 7.45
N HIS A 69 2.43 -4.95 8.76
CA HIS A 69 2.19 -3.66 9.40
C HIS A 69 3.48 -3.06 9.91
N HIS A 70 3.54 -1.72 10.00
CA HIS A 70 4.70 -1.01 10.57
C HIS A 70 6.06 -1.46 9.99
N ALA A 71 6.10 -1.82 8.70
CA ALA A 71 7.19 -2.59 8.09
C ALA A 71 8.59 -1.96 8.30
N SER A 72 8.72 -0.64 8.21
CA SER A 72 9.98 0.06 8.49
C SER A 72 10.04 0.72 9.87
N ARG A 73 9.11 0.45 10.80
CA ARG A 73 9.08 1.13 12.12
C ARG A 73 10.36 0.92 12.91
N SER A 74 10.97 -0.25 12.78
CA SER A 74 12.24 -0.62 13.42
C SER A 74 13.49 -0.25 12.59
N ALA A 75 13.32 0.35 11.41
CA ALA A 75 14.42 0.83 10.59
C ALA A 75 15.20 1.95 11.28
N ARG A 76 16.52 1.96 11.10
CA ARG A 76 17.42 2.97 11.70
C ARG A 76 17.88 4.06 10.74
N GLY A 77 17.44 4.01 9.49
CA GLY A 77 17.87 4.92 8.45
C GLY A 77 17.11 4.72 7.14
N LEU A 78 17.32 5.64 6.21
CA LEU A 78 16.79 5.55 4.85
C LEU A 78 17.45 4.40 4.10
N GLY A 79 16.65 3.51 3.51
CA GLY A 79 17.13 2.32 2.81
C GLY A 79 17.77 1.28 3.75
N VAL A 80 17.62 1.46 5.06
CA VAL A 80 17.98 0.46 6.08
C VAL A 80 16.68 -0.21 6.53
N TYR A 81 16.69 -1.53 6.62
CA TYR A 81 15.52 -2.31 7.02
C TYR A 81 15.68 -2.86 8.43
N GLY A 82 14.56 -2.92 9.14
CA GLY A 82 14.47 -3.39 10.52
C GLY A 82 14.12 -4.88 10.56
N GLN A 83 13.08 -5.20 11.32
CA GLN A 83 12.55 -6.57 11.45
C GLN A 83 11.96 -7.09 10.13
N ASP A 84 11.31 -6.25 9.34
CA ASP A 84 10.82 -6.64 8.02
C ASP A 84 11.83 -6.32 6.92
N THR A 85 12.27 -7.35 6.20
CA THR A 85 13.29 -7.21 5.16
C THR A 85 12.74 -7.39 3.73
N PRO A 86 13.38 -6.78 2.71
CA PRO A 86 13.05 -7.03 1.31
C PRO A 86 13.06 -8.51 0.92
N ARG A 87 13.97 -9.29 1.52
CA ARG A 87 14.11 -10.73 1.27
C ARG A 87 12.92 -11.52 1.79
N GLU A 88 12.48 -11.25 3.01
CA GLU A 88 11.35 -11.96 3.62
C GLU A 88 10.05 -11.68 2.86
N PHE A 89 9.84 -10.44 2.40
CA PHE A 89 8.70 -10.12 1.53
C PHE A 89 8.71 -10.93 0.23
N ARG A 90 9.85 -11.01 -0.44
CA ARG A 90 9.98 -11.81 -1.67
C ARG A 90 9.78 -13.30 -1.39
N ASN A 91 10.42 -13.82 -0.35
CA ASN A 91 10.33 -15.23 0.02
C ASN A 91 8.90 -15.61 0.38
N GLY A 92 8.22 -14.82 1.20
CA GLY A 92 6.82 -15.04 1.55
C GLY A 92 5.89 -14.94 0.35
N ASN A 93 6.01 -13.90 -0.47
CA ASN A 93 5.20 -13.73 -1.68
C ASN A 93 5.45 -14.84 -2.72
N ASN A 94 6.68 -15.34 -2.86
CA ASN A 94 6.99 -16.49 -3.71
C ASN A 94 6.25 -17.76 -3.27
N ILE A 95 6.04 -17.94 -1.96
CA ILE A 95 5.37 -19.11 -1.39
C ILE A 95 3.85 -19.03 -1.52
N ALA A 96 3.26 -17.86 -1.23
CA ALA A 96 1.82 -17.67 -1.15
C ALA A 96 1.39 -16.30 -1.71
N PRO A 97 1.48 -16.08 -3.04
CA PRO A 97 1.26 -14.77 -3.65
C PRO A 97 -0.18 -14.26 -3.58
N ASP A 98 -1.15 -15.12 -3.25
CA ASP A 98 -2.57 -14.79 -3.05
C ASP A 98 -3.00 -14.75 -1.57
N VAL A 99 -2.05 -14.96 -0.66
CA VAL A 99 -2.22 -14.83 0.80
C VAL A 99 -1.42 -13.65 1.33
N TYR A 100 -0.12 -13.58 1.00
CA TYR A 100 0.76 -12.51 1.44
C TYR A 100 0.97 -11.48 0.33
N VAL A 101 0.17 -10.41 0.41
CA VAL A 101 -0.16 -9.57 -0.76
C VAL A 101 0.35 -8.13 -0.65
N GLY A 102 0.93 -7.74 0.48
CA GLY A 102 1.30 -6.34 0.65
C GLY A 102 1.83 -5.97 2.03
N PHE A 103 2.02 -4.67 2.20
CA PHE A 103 2.30 -4.04 3.49
C PHE A 103 1.47 -2.77 3.66
N GLU A 104 1.40 -2.29 4.89
CA GLU A 104 0.85 -1.00 5.21
C GLU A 104 1.77 0.11 4.66
N GLY A 105 1.24 0.91 3.73
CA GLY A 105 1.95 2.03 3.15
C GLY A 105 1.89 3.28 4.01
N ALA A 106 0.77 3.55 4.69
CA ALA A 106 0.68 4.59 5.71
C ALA A 106 0.36 3.94 7.06
N PRO A 107 1.30 3.96 8.02
CA PRO A 107 1.14 3.27 9.31
C PRO A 107 0.01 3.86 10.15
N GLY A 108 -0.41 3.13 11.17
CA GLY A 108 -1.25 3.65 12.26
C GLY A 108 -0.53 4.68 13.14
N HIS A 109 -1.07 5.02 14.33
CA HIS A 109 -0.45 6.02 15.24
C HIS A 109 -0.12 7.38 14.61
N GLN A 110 -0.88 7.79 13.59
CA GLN A 110 -0.63 9.02 12.82
C GLN A 110 -0.82 10.31 13.63
N ALA A 111 -1.50 10.24 14.79
CA ALA A 111 -1.68 11.38 15.68
C ALA A 111 -0.49 11.60 16.63
N GLY A 112 0.57 10.79 16.55
CA GLY A 112 1.79 10.95 17.37
C GLY A 112 2.30 12.38 17.53
N PRO A 113 2.41 13.19 16.45
CA PRO A 113 2.87 14.58 16.55
C PRO A 113 1.98 15.48 17.40
N LEU A 114 0.67 15.21 17.48
CA LEU A 114 -0.28 15.98 18.30
C LEU A 114 -0.04 15.82 19.80
N VAL A 115 0.69 14.79 20.20
CA VAL A 115 1.10 14.51 21.58
C VAL A 115 2.62 14.53 21.76
N GLY A 116 3.35 15.11 20.79
CA GLY A 116 4.80 15.30 20.86
C GLY A 116 5.64 14.05 20.50
N GLY A 117 5.00 12.97 20.08
CA GLY A 117 5.63 11.74 19.56
C GLY A 117 5.98 11.82 18.06
N ALA A 118 6.56 10.74 17.54
CA ALA A 118 6.81 10.58 16.11
C ALA A 118 5.52 10.17 15.37
N ARG A 119 5.32 10.69 14.16
CA ARG A 119 4.25 10.23 13.26
C ARG A 119 4.45 8.75 12.96
N GLY A 120 3.36 7.98 12.99
CA GLY A 120 3.44 6.53 12.77
C GLY A 120 3.93 5.72 13.98
N ALA A 121 4.36 6.37 15.07
CA ALA A 121 5.25 5.78 16.09
C ALA A 121 6.64 5.35 15.55
N TYR A 122 7.10 5.97 14.46
CA TYR A 122 8.38 5.69 13.80
C TYR A 122 9.52 6.48 14.46
N SER A 123 9.91 6.09 15.66
CA SER A 123 10.89 6.84 16.48
C SER A 123 12.35 6.67 16.04
N SER A 124 12.68 5.61 15.29
CA SER A 124 14.06 5.31 14.86
C SER A 124 14.42 5.97 13.54
N TYR A 125 13.56 5.86 12.53
CA TYR A 125 13.63 6.59 11.27
C TYR A 125 12.21 7.01 10.88
N PRO A 126 11.95 8.30 10.60
CA PRO A 126 10.59 8.81 10.43
C PRO A 126 9.91 8.25 9.19
N THR A 127 8.57 8.33 9.19
CA THR A 127 7.78 8.23 7.97
C THR A 127 8.11 9.39 7.02
N HIS A 128 7.57 9.38 5.80
CA HIS A 128 7.68 10.45 4.84
C HIS A 128 6.29 10.84 4.35
N GLY A 129 5.83 12.05 4.66
CA GLY A 129 4.46 12.45 4.33
C GLY A 129 3.39 11.64 5.08
N GLY A 130 3.75 11.00 6.20
CA GLY A 130 2.95 9.99 6.89
C GLY A 130 2.97 8.60 6.26
N PHE A 131 3.80 8.34 5.25
CA PHE A 131 3.95 7.04 4.60
C PHE A 131 5.28 6.36 4.95
N ASP A 132 5.30 5.03 4.98
CA ASP A 132 6.51 4.25 5.19
C ASP A 132 7.52 4.50 4.07
N GLN A 133 8.83 4.52 4.39
CA GLN A 133 9.90 4.70 3.41
C GLN A 133 9.89 3.65 2.29
N MET A 134 9.37 2.44 2.55
CA MET A 134 9.18 1.39 1.56
C MET A 134 8.15 1.77 0.50
N THR A 135 7.23 2.69 0.81
CA THR A 135 6.16 3.18 -0.08
C THR A 135 6.48 4.55 -0.68
N ALA A 136 6.92 5.50 0.14
CA ALA A 136 7.04 6.90 -0.22
C ALA A 136 8.15 7.17 -1.24
N ARG A 137 9.24 6.39 -1.18
CA ARG A 137 10.41 6.55 -2.04
C ARG A 137 10.12 6.04 -3.47
N VAL A 138 10.12 6.96 -4.44
CA VAL A 138 10.05 6.62 -5.87
C VAL A 138 11.26 5.77 -6.26
N GLY A 139 11.00 4.61 -6.86
CA GLY A 139 12.02 3.63 -7.20
C GLY A 139 12.57 2.86 -6.01
N GLY A 140 11.96 2.97 -4.82
CA GLY A 140 12.31 2.22 -3.61
C GLY A 140 11.74 0.80 -3.58
N LEU A 141 11.57 0.24 -2.38
CA LEU A 141 11.24 -1.19 -2.21
C LEU A 141 9.92 -1.58 -2.88
N TRP A 142 8.85 -0.79 -2.70
CA TRP A 142 7.57 -1.09 -3.35
C TRP A 142 7.74 -1.19 -4.87
N ASP A 143 8.42 -0.21 -5.46
CA ASP A 143 8.71 -0.16 -6.89
C ASP A 143 9.65 -1.29 -7.36
N SER A 144 10.55 -1.75 -6.49
CA SER A 144 11.37 -2.96 -6.71
C SER A 144 10.50 -4.21 -6.85
N LEU A 145 9.56 -4.41 -5.91
CA LEU A 145 8.63 -5.53 -5.94
C LEU A 145 7.69 -5.47 -7.17
N LEU A 146 7.16 -4.28 -7.49
CA LEU A 146 6.33 -4.07 -8.67
C LEU A 146 7.12 -4.29 -9.98
N GLY A 147 8.39 -3.87 -10.01
CA GLY A 147 9.32 -4.10 -11.12
C GLY A 147 9.61 -5.58 -11.39
N GLU A 148 9.39 -6.44 -10.40
CA GLU A 148 9.47 -7.90 -10.57
C GLU A 148 8.19 -8.52 -11.15
N GLY A 149 7.16 -7.70 -11.36
CA GLY A 149 5.82 -8.13 -11.79
C GLY A 149 4.96 -8.66 -10.65
N ARG A 150 5.38 -8.48 -9.39
CA ARG A 150 4.63 -8.94 -8.22
C ARG A 150 3.35 -8.15 -8.04
N LYS A 151 2.32 -8.86 -7.59
CA LYS A 151 1.05 -8.31 -7.15
C LYS A 151 1.19 -7.94 -5.67
N TRP A 152 1.86 -6.80 -5.42
CA TRP A 152 2.21 -6.31 -4.08
C TRP A 152 1.62 -4.94 -3.80
N TRP A 153 0.75 -4.88 -2.80
CA TRP A 153 -0.20 -3.80 -2.58
C TRP A 153 0.12 -2.99 -1.32
N ILE A 154 -0.36 -1.75 -1.30
CA ILE A 154 -0.36 -0.96 -0.08
C ILE A 154 -1.76 -0.80 0.49
N THR A 155 -1.84 -0.76 1.81
CA THR A 155 -3.00 -0.34 2.60
C THR A 155 -2.62 0.79 3.55
N ALA A 156 -3.61 1.34 4.24
CA ALA A 156 -3.43 2.30 5.32
C ALA A 156 -4.43 1.97 6.44
N THR A 157 -3.96 1.91 7.68
CA THR A 157 -4.81 1.63 8.83
C THR A 157 -4.62 2.69 9.91
N SER A 158 -5.47 2.64 10.94
CA SER A 158 -5.32 3.51 12.11
C SER A 158 -4.46 2.88 13.20
N ASP A 159 -4.36 1.54 13.21
CA ASP A 159 -3.83 0.75 14.33
C ASP A 159 -4.33 1.22 15.70
N SER A 160 -5.66 1.35 15.81
CA SER A 160 -6.26 2.14 16.88
C SER A 160 -6.26 1.38 18.21
N HIS A 161 -5.52 1.90 19.17
CA HIS A 161 -5.44 1.44 20.56
C HIS A 161 -6.05 2.48 21.50
N VAL A 162 -5.53 3.71 21.48
CA VAL A 162 -6.00 4.82 22.31
C VAL A 162 -5.94 6.12 21.50
N HIS A 163 -7.10 6.74 21.34
CA HIS A 163 -7.19 8.02 20.64
C HIS A 163 -6.37 9.13 21.31
N TRP A 164 -5.80 10.04 20.53
CA TRP A 164 -4.90 11.09 21.03
C TRP A 164 -5.56 12.03 22.06
N THR A 165 -6.86 12.32 21.92
CA THR A 165 -7.62 13.11 22.92
C THR A 165 -7.96 12.33 24.20
N ARG A 166 -7.62 11.04 24.24
CA ARG A 166 -7.80 10.13 25.38
C ARG A 166 -6.46 9.67 25.98
N GLY A 167 -5.36 10.35 25.64
CA GLY A 167 -4.04 10.08 26.19
C GLY A 167 -3.19 9.06 25.40
N GLY A 168 -3.61 8.69 24.19
CA GLY A 168 -2.82 7.88 23.27
C GLY A 168 -2.20 8.68 22.13
N ALA A 169 -1.96 8.03 20.99
CA ALA A 169 -1.33 8.61 19.81
C ALA A 169 -2.10 8.32 18.51
N ASP A 170 -3.35 7.89 18.62
CA ASP A 170 -4.11 7.36 17.49
C ASP A 170 -5.23 8.29 17.07
N PHE A 171 -5.58 8.19 15.79
CA PHE A 171 -6.90 8.58 15.33
C PHE A 171 -7.85 7.37 15.43
N TRP A 172 -9.15 7.60 15.48
CA TRP A 172 -10.14 6.54 15.41
C TRP A 172 -10.08 5.84 14.04
N PRO A 173 -10.53 4.58 13.94
CA PRO A 173 -10.65 3.90 12.65
C PRO A 173 -11.46 4.74 11.66
N GLY A 174 -10.86 5.06 10.51
CA GLY A 174 -11.50 5.88 9.48
C GLY A 174 -11.62 7.38 9.80
N GLU A 175 -10.93 7.90 10.81
CA GLU A 175 -10.90 9.35 11.07
C GLU A 175 -9.86 10.06 10.19
N TYR A 176 -8.68 9.46 10.00
CA TYR A 176 -7.54 10.09 9.31
C TYR A 176 -7.01 9.25 8.14
N SER A 177 -6.40 8.09 8.42
CA SER A 177 -5.89 7.16 7.40
C SER A 177 -7.02 6.26 6.90
N LYS A 178 -7.18 6.16 5.57
CA LYS A 178 -8.24 5.35 4.97
C LYS A 178 -7.69 4.47 3.85
N THR A 179 -8.09 3.21 3.89
CA THR A 179 -8.04 2.28 2.74
C THR A 179 -9.41 2.25 2.08
N TYR A 180 -9.50 2.65 0.82
CA TYR A 180 -10.70 2.48 0.02
C TYR A 180 -10.54 1.25 -0.86
N VAL A 181 -11.53 0.35 -0.80
CA VAL A 181 -11.55 -0.91 -1.55
C VAL A 181 -12.69 -0.85 -2.56
N GLN A 182 -12.39 -1.06 -3.84
CA GLN A 182 -13.40 -1.07 -4.90
C GLN A 182 -14.09 -2.44 -4.95
N ALA A 183 -15.12 -2.60 -4.11
CA ALA A 183 -15.92 -3.80 -4.00
C ALA A 183 -17.38 -3.45 -3.69
N ARG A 184 -18.29 -4.41 -3.93
CA ARG A 184 -19.61 -4.37 -3.29
C ARG A 184 -19.43 -4.58 -1.78
N GLN A 185 -20.42 -4.16 -0.98
CA GLN A 185 -20.45 -4.42 0.46
C GLN A 185 -20.76 -5.90 0.76
N ASP A 186 -19.84 -6.77 0.33
CA ASP A 186 -19.90 -8.22 0.45
C ASP A 186 -18.51 -8.71 0.89
N TYR A 187 -18.47 -9.61 1.88
CA TYR A 187 -17.20 -10.09 2.43
C TYR A 187 -16.30 -10.74 1.37
N GLY A 188 -16.88 -11.50 0.45
CA GLY A 188 -16.12 -12.16 -0.61
C GLY A 188 -15.52 -11.17 -1.59
N ASP A 189 -16.32 -10.20 -2.05
CA ASP A 189 -15.87 -9.16 -2.99
C ASP A 189 -14.82 -8.22 -2.36
N ILE A 190 -14.96 -7.87 -1.07
CA ILE A 190 -13.95 -7.09 -0.35
C ILE A 190 -12.64 -7.87 -0.25
N MET A 191 -12.69 -9.15 0.15
CA MET A 191 -11.49 -10.00 0.25
C MET A 191 -10.81 -10.21 -1.11
N ASP A 192 -11.59 -10.38 -2.18
CA ASP A 192 -11.07 -10.45 -3.54
C ASP A 192 -10.41 -9.14 -3.97
N ALA A 193 -11.09 -8.00 -3.79
CA ALA A 193 -10.57 -6.69 -4.12
C ALA A 193 -9.26 -6.37 -3.38
N LEU A 194 -9.14 -6.78 -2.10
CA LEU A 194 -7.91 -6.68 -1.34
C LEU A 194 -6.79 -7.56 -1.93
N ARG A 195 -7.09 -8.81 -2.29
CA ARG A 195 -6.10 -9.71 -2.95
C ARG A 195 -5.66 -9.21 -4.30
N THR A 196 -6.56 -8.61 -5.08
CA THR A 196 -6.26 -8.12 -6.42
C THR A 196 -5.76 -6.67 -6.43
N GLY A 197 -5.68 -6.04 -5.26
CA GLY A 197 -5.11 -4.71 -5.10
C GLY A 197 -5.99 -3.58 -5.64
N ARG A 198 -7.32 -3.78 -5.76
CA ARG A 198 -8.31 -2.77 -6.18
C ARG A 198 -8.53 -1.73 -5.08
N ILE A 199 -7.46 -1.01 -4.74
CA ILE A 199 -7.30 -0.21 -3.53
C ILE A 199 -6.65 1.14 -3.89
N PHE A 200 -7.10 2.19 -3.21
CA PHE A 200 -6.29 3.38 -2.99
C PHE A 200 -6.30 3.75 -1.50
N VAL A 201 -5.29 4.51 -1.10
CA VAL A 201 -5.12 4.98 0.27
C VAL A 201 -5.03 6.50 0.30
N THR A 202 -5.56 7.12 1.35
CA THR A 202 -5.53 8.58 1.54
C THR A 202 -5.47 8.94 3.02
N THR A 203 -4.79 10.05 3.33
CA THR A 203 -4.79 10.65 4.66
C THR A 203 -5.62 11.93 4.69
N GLY A 204 -6.25 12.18 5.84
CA GLY A 204 -6.96 13.43 6.16
C GLY A 204 -8.14 13.78 5.26
N ASP A 205 -8.73 12.79 4.59
CA ASP A 205 -9.77 12.95 3.58
C ASP A 205 -9.39 13.91 2.44
N LEU A 206 -8.14 13.85 1.98
CA LEU A 206 -7.71 14.66 0.85
C LEU A 206 -8.57 14.36 -0.42
N ILE A 207 -8.91 13.09 -0.62
CA ILE A 207 -9.84 12.64 -1.66
C ILE A 207 -10.78 11.54 -1.12
N THR A 208 -11.89 11.32 -1.81
CA THR A 208 -12.91 10.31 -1.49
C THR A 208 -13.04 9.23 -2.55
N THR A 209 -12.52 9.46 -3.76
CA THR A 209 -12.39 8.45 -4.83
C THR A 209 -11.11 8.69 -5.62
N LEU A 210 -10.55 7.59 -6.14
CA LEU A 210 -9.46 7.58 -7.11
C LEU A 210 -9.62 6.38 -8.04
N ASP A 211 -9.73 6.64 -9.33
CA ASP A 211 -9.65 5.64 -10.38
C ASP A 211 -8.42 5.92 -11.26
N LEU A 212 -7.66 4.87 -11.56
CA LEU A 212 -6.56 4.88 -12.52
C LEU A 212 -6.83 3.81 -13.56
N THR A 213 -6.94 4.21 -14.82
CA THR A 213 -7.20 3.31 -15.95
C THR A 213 -6.12 3.46 -17.00
N ALA A 214 -5.58 2.35 -17.48
CA ALA A 214 -4.75 2.28 -18.67
C ALA A 214 -5.56 1.74 -19.84
N ARG A 215 -5.46 2.36 -21.01
CA ARG A 215 -6.21 1.98 -22.21
C ARG A 215 -5.32 1.94 -23.44
N ASN A 216 -5.52 0.92 -24.28
CA ASN A 216 -4.94 0.82 -25.60
C ASN A 216 -6.04 0.40 -26.58
N ARG A 217 -6.47 1.34 -27.43
CA ARG A 217 -7.62 1.20 -28.33
C ARG A 217 -8.91 0.84 -27.55
N ASP A 218 -9.46 -0.34 -27.80
CA ASP A 218 -10.72 -0.81 -27.20
C ASP A 218 -10.51 -1.63 -25.92
N ARG A 219 -9.25 -1.83 -25.50
CA ARG A 219 -8.90 -2.55 -24.27
C ARG A 219 -8.54 -1.58 -23.17
N SER A 220 -9.00 -1.87 -21.97
CA SER A 220 -8.67 -1.14 -20.75
C SER A 220 -8.33 -2.09 -19.62
N ALA A 221 -7.58 -1.59 -18.64
CA ALA A 221 -7.34 -2.21 -17.35
C ALA A 221 -7.36 -1.13 -16.26
N ALA A 222 -7.89 -1.45 -15.10
CA ALA A 222 -7.90 -0.59 -13.92
C ALA A 222 -6.81 -0.98 -12.92
N VAL A 223 -6.78 -0.31 -11.78
CA VAL A 223 -5.90 -0.64 -10.64
C VAL A 223 -5.96 -2.14 -10.30
N GLY A 224 -4.80 -2.76 -10.12
CA GLY A 224 -4.63 -4.19 -9.86
C GLY A 224 -4.56 -5.07 -11.12
N GLU A 225 -5.23 -4.63 -12.19
CA GLU A 225 -5.36 -5.38 -13.44
C GLU A 225 -4.17 -5.21 -14.38
N THR A 226 -4.19 -5.93 -15.51
CA THR A 226 -3.11 -5.89 -16.51
C THR A 226 -3.66 -5.67 -17.91
N LEU A 227 -3.31 -4.52 -18.51
CA LEU A 227 -3.56 -4.21 -19.91
C LEU A 227 -2.56 -4.97 -20.79
N VAL A 228 -3.04 -5.80 -21.70
CA VAL A 228 -2.20 -6.44 -22.72
C VAL A 228 -2.19 -5.59 -23.98
N VAL A 229 -1.03 -5.08 -24.38
CA VAL A 229 -0.83 -4.29 -25.61
C VAL A 229 -0.12 -5.17 -26.64
N ARG A 230 -0.74 -5.42 -27.79
CA ARG A 230 -0.10 -6.27 -28.81
C ARG A 230 0.86 -5.43 -29.66
N ARG A 231 2.02 -5.97 -30.03
CA ARG A 231 3.02 -5.24 -30.85
C ARG A 231 2.52 -4.68 -32.18
N ARG A 232 1.50 -5.32 -32.79
CA ARG A 232 0.84 -4.84 -34.03
C ARG A 232 -0.09 -3.65 -33.80
N ASP A 233 -0.46 -3.42 -32.55
CA ASP A 233 -1.27 -2.29 -32.15
C ASP A 233 -0.31 -1.13 -31.87
N ARG A 234 -0.67 0.11 -32.24
CA ARG A 234 0.12 1.28 -31.84
C ARG A 234 0.33 1.19 -30.34
N ASN A 235 1.58 1.20 -29.90
CA ASN A 235 1.98 0.92 -28.52
C ASN A 235 1.86 2.16 -27.61
N ASP A 236 1.01 3.11 -27.99
CA ASP A 236 0.60 4.20 -27.11
C ASP A 236 -0.40 3.68 -26.07
N VAL A 237 -0.23 4.09 -24.81
CA VAL A 237 -1.14 3.76 -23.71
C VAL A 237 -1.71 5.05 -23.14
N ASP A 238 -3.03 5.21 -23.22
CA ASP A 238 -3.75 6.31 -22.59
C ASP A 238 -3.98 6.00 -21.12
N ILE A 239 -3.49 6.87 -20.25
CA ILE A 239 -3.72 6.88 -18.81
C ILE A 239 -4.83 7.90 -18.50
N GLU A 240 -5.90 7.46 -17.85
CA GLU A 240 -6.91 8.31 -17.24
C GLU A 240 -6.79 8.22 -15.72
N ILE A 241 -6.64 9.37 -15.06
CA ILE A 241 -6.71 9.50 -13.61
C ILE A 241 -7.97 10.30 -13.29
N ARG A 242 -8.83 9.76 -12.44
CA ARG A 242 -10.06 10.42 -12.00
C ARG A 242 -10.11 10.41 -10.49
N PHE A 243 -10.31 11.58 -9.89
CA PHE A 243 -10.38 11.68 -8.43
C PHE A 243 -11.45 12.68 -7.99
N ARG A 244 -11.93 12.50 -6.77
CA ARG A 244 -12.93 13.38 -6.13
C ARG A 244 -12.39 13.92 -4.81
N PRO A 245 -12.10 15.22 -4.70
CA PRO A 245 -11.80 15.85 -3.42
C PRO A 245 -12.98 15.73 -2.45
N LEU A 246 -12.71 15.77 -1.15
CA LEU A 246 -13.75 15.84 -0.14
C LEU A 246 -14.65 17.06 -0.36
N GLN A 247 -15.96 16.86 -0.18
CA GLN A 247 -16.92 17.95 -0.14
C GLN A 247 -17.15 18.34 1.32
N GLY A 248 -16.83 19.58 1.68
CA GLY A 248 -16.95 20.07 3.05
C GLY A 248 -15.70 19.81 3.88
N LYS A 249 -15.89 19.57 5.18
CA LYS A 249 -14.81 19.51 6.17
C LYS A 249 -14.42 18.06 6.50
N ASN A 250 -13.13 17.81 6.68
CA ASN A 250 -12.61 16.56 7.25
C ASN A 250 -12.83 16.52 8.78
N ALA A 251 -12.37 15.45 9.45
CA ALA A 251 -12.54 15.30 10.89
C ALA A 251 -11.84 16.37 11.74
N ASN A 252 -10.80 17.04 11.21
CA ASN A 252 -10.15 18.19 11.86
C ASN A 252 -10.93 19.52 11.69
N GLY A 253 -11.97 19.52 10.85
CA GLY A 253 -12.73 20.73 10.53
C GLY A 253 -12.15 21.55 9.37
N ASP A 254 -11.14 21.02 8.67
CA ASP A 254 -10.48 21.64 7.52
C ASP A 254 -11.12 21.23 6.20
N GLN A 255 -10.96 22.04 5.15
CA GLN A 255 -11.35 21.68 3.78
C GLN A 255 -10.10 21.40 2.93
N PRO A 256 -9.52 20.19 3.01
CA PRO A 256 -8.27 19.88 2.33
C PRO A 256 -8.42 20.05 0.81
N GLN A 257 -7.39 20.59 0.17
CA GLN A 257 -7.37 20.81 -1.29
C GLN A 257 -6.23 20.01 -1.91
N VAL A 258 -6.54 19.22 -2.93
CA VAL A 258 -5.49 18.60 -3.75
C VAL A 258 -4.73 19.71 -4.47
N ARG A 259 -3.42 19.71 -4.35
CA ARG A 259 -2.53 20.65 -5.04
C ARG A 259 -1.92 20.02 -6.28
N ARG A 260 -1.53 18.76 -6.20
CA ARG A 260 -0.79 18.07 -7.26
C ARG A 260 -1.14 16.59 -7.31
N VAL A 261 -1.12 16.06 -8.52
CA VAL A 261 -1.21 14.62 -8.82
C VAL A 261 -0.03 14.22 -9.69
N ASP A 262 0.72 13.22 -9.28
CA ASP A 262 1.91 12.70 -9.95
C ASP A 262 1.58 11.33 -10.57
N LEU A 263 1.96 11.14 -11.84
CA LEU A 263 1.96 9.83 -12.50
C LEU A 263 3.37 9.24 -12.40
N ILE A 264 3.48 8.07 -11.80
CA ILE A 264 4.74 7.34 -11.59
C ILE A 264 4.70 6.06 -12.42
N VAL A 265 5.77 5.82 -13.18
CA VAL A 265 5.90 4.64 -14.05
C VAL A 265 7.25 4.00 -13.83
N GLY A 266 7.28 2.67 -13.76
CA GLY A 266 8.49 1.86 -13.75
C GLY A 266 8.36 0.67 -14.68
N ASN A 267 9.47 0.20 -15.24
CA ASN A 267 9.49 -1.00 -16.07
C ASN A 267 9.39 -2.26 -15.19
N ILE A 268 8.77 -3.28 -15.75
CA ILE A 268 8.75 -4.63 -15.21
C ILE A 268 9.87 -5.40 -15.90
N THR A 269 10.87 -5.79 -15.12
CA THR A 269 12.09 -6.49 -15.59
C THR A 269 12.11 -7.96 -15.19
N GLY A 270 11.11 -8.40 -14.42
CA GLY A 270 11.01 -9.76 -13.87
C GLY A 270 11.76 -9.91 -12.55
N PRO A 271 11.73 -11.12 -11.93
CA PRO A 271 12.28 -11.36 -10.61
C PRO A 271 13.76 -10.94 -10.47
N ASN A 272 14.09 -10.21 -9.40
CA ASN A 272 15.45 -9.80 -9.11
C ASN A 272 16.20 -10.96 -8.42
N PRO A 273 17.39 -11.38 -8.93
CA PRO A 273 18.17 -12.43 -8.28
C PRO A 273 18.70 -12.01 -6.89
N ASN A 274 18.89 -10.71 -6.65
CA ASN A 274 19.22 -10.21 -5.32
C ASN A 274 17.93 -10.01 -4.50
N LEU A 275 17.65 -10.93 -3.58
CA LEU A 275 16.47 -10.86 -2.73
C LEU A 275 16.47 -9.67 -1.76
N ASP A 276 17.65 -9.09 -1.46
CA ASP A 276 17.77 -7.90 -0.62
C ASP A 276 17.63 -6.60 -1.44
N ALA A 277 17.41 -6.68 -2.76
CA ALA A 277 17.29 -5.49 -3.59
C ALA A 277 16.11 -4.61 -3.15
N ASP A 278 16.36 -3.32 -3.03
CA ASP A 278 15.39 -2.34 -2.54
C ASP A 278 15.05 -1.27 -3.57
N THR A 279 15.48 -1.44 -4.82
CA THR A 279 15.34 -0.43 -5.85
C THR A 279 14.80 -0.98 -7.16
N ASN A 280 14.06 -0.12 -7.87
CA ASN A 280 13.81 -0.22 -9.30
C ASN A 280 14.33 1.06 -9.98
N PRO A 281 15.49 1.02 -10.66
CA PRO A 281 16.12 2.21 -11.22
C PRO A 281 15.36 2.80 -12.42
N THR A 282 14.40 2.08 -12.98
CA THR A 282 13.60 2.55 -14.11
C THR A 282 12.43 3.43 -13.69
N THR A 283 12.07 3.39 -12.40
CA THR A 283 10.91 4.10 -11.88
C THR A 283 11.14 5.59 -11.78
N LYS A 284 10.20 6.37 -12.30
CA LYS A 284 10.25 7.83 -12.27
C LYS A 284 8.86 8.45 -12.27
N VAL A 285 8.77 9.67 -11.76
CA VAL A 285 7.62 10.55 -11.99
C VAL A 285 7.67 11.01 -13.45
N VAL A 286 6.75 10.51 -14.29
CA VAL A 286 6.72 10.83 -15.73
C VAL A 286 5.92 12.10 -16.03
N ALA A 287 5.00 12.48 -15.13
CA ALA A 287 4.23 13.70 -15.24
C ALA A 287 3.75 14.15 -13.85
N ARG A 288 3.64 15.47 -13.67
CA ARG A 288 3.04 16.12 -12.50
C ARG A 288 1.97 17.08 -12.99
N PHE A 289 0.78 16.99 -12.40
CA PHE A 289 -0.40 17.72 -12.83
C PHE A 289 -0.90 18.63 -11.72
N GLY A 290 -1.03 19.91 -12.01
CA GLY A 290 -1.68 20.90 -11.13
C GLY A 290 -3.11 21.21 -11.58
N PRO A 291 -3.84 22.08 -10.88
CA PRO A 291 -5.25 22.38 -11.17
C PRO A 291 -5.52 22.83 -12.62
N SER A 292 -4.54 23.44 -13.29
CA SER A 292 -4.65 23.85 -14.70
C SER A 292 -4.71 22.67 -15.70
N ASP A 293 -4.21 21.50 -15.30
CA ASP A 293 -4.17 20.29 -16.14
C ASP A 293 -5.43 19.44 -16.00
N TRP A 294 -6.33 19.79 -15.06
CA TRP A 294 -7.46 18.96 -14.67
C TRP A 294 -8.74 19.39 -15.37
N GLN A 295 -9.50 18.42 -15.86
CA GLN A 295 -10.83 18.66 -16.40
C GLN A 295 -11.89 18.33 -15.36
N ARG A 296 -12.68 19.32 -14.95
CA ARG A 296 -13.81 19.08 -14.05
C ARG A 296 -14.94 18.34 -14.77
N ARG A 297 -15.44 17.25 -14.18
CA ARG A 297 -16.58 16.45 -14.63
C ARG A 297 -17.51 16.20 -13.45
N GLY A 298 -18.51 17.07 -13.27
CA GLY A 298 -19.39 17.02 -12.11
C GLY A 298 -18.62 17.31 -10.81
N SER A 299 -18.64 16.36 -9.88
CA SER A 299 -17.88 16.42 -8.62
C SER A 299 -16.45 15.91 -8.75
N GLU A 300 -16.05 15.38 -9.91
CA GLU A 300 -14.74 14.77 -10.12
C GLU A 300 -13.82 15.66 -10.96
N PHE A 301 -12.52 15.41 -10.84
CA PHE A 301 -11.50 15.90 -11.74
C PHE A 301 -10.92 14.74 -12.55
N VAL A 302 -10.67 14.98 -13.83
CA VAL A 302 -10.14 14.00 -14.78
C VAL A 302 -8.85 14.54 -15.38
N ILE A 303 -7.80 13.72 -15.36
CA ILE A 303 -6.51 13.96 -15.99
C ILE A 303 -6.30 12.89 -17.04
N ARG A 304 -5.78 13.28 -18.22
CA ARG A 304 -5.44 12.37 -19.31
C ARG A 304 -3.99 12.55 -19.70
N HIS A 305 -3.28 11.45 -19.85
CA HIS A 305 -1.88 11.44 -20.29
C HIS A 305 -1.62 10.23 -21.17
N THR A 306 -0.91 10.40 -22.27
CA THR A 306 -0.57 9.27 -23.16
C THR A 306 0.90 8.93 -23.01
N LEU A 307 1.18 7.71 -22.54
CA LEU A 307 2.51 7.11 -22.59
C LEU A 307 2.76 6.68 -24.05
N ARG A 308 3.64 7.41 -24.73
CA ARG A 308 3.93 7.17 -26.14
C ARG A 308 4.97 6.08 -26.32
N ASN A 309 4.82 5.28 -27.37
CA ASN A 309 5.80 4.28 -27.79
C ASN A 309 6.25 3.36 -26.63
N VAL A 310 5.31 2.70 -25.95
CA VAL A 310 5.66 1.76 -24.85
C VAL A 310 6.41 0.55 -25.42
N GLU A 311 7.69 0.40 -25.03
CA GLU A 311 8.60 -0.64 -25.53
C GLU A 311 8.90 -1.77 -24.54
N ASN A 312 8.53 -1.59 -23.27
CA ASN A 312 8.72 -2.58 -22.21
C ASN A 312 7.42 -2.81 -21.44
N ASP A 313 7.31 -3.97 -20.79
CA ASP A 313 6.31 -4.17 -19.74
C ASP A 313 6.54 -3.12 -18.64
N LEU A 314 5.47 -2.57 -18.10
CA LEU A 314 5.54 -1.50 -17.10
C LEU A 314 4.37 -1.57 -16.13
N TYR A 315 4.51 -0.87 -15.02
CA TYR A 315 3.40 -0.54 -14.14
C TYR A 315 3.27 0.98 -14.02
N ALA A 316 2.05 1.46 -13.80
CA ALA A 316 1.76 2.88 -13.57
C ALA A 316 0.97 3.02 -12.27
N ARG A 317 1.38 3.94 -11.40
CA ARG A 317 0.71 4.28 -10.14
C ARG A 317 0.60 5.79 -9.98
N VAL A 318 -0.34 6.21 -9.14
CA VAL A 318 -0.59 7.63 -8.87
C VAL A 318 -0.25 7.95 -7.43
N ARG A 319 0.30 9.14 -7.22
CA ARG A 319 0.43 9.78 -5.90
C ARG A 319 -0.13 11.20 -6.00
N GLY A 320 -0.78 11.71 -4.97
CA GLY A 320 -1.13 13.12 -4.90
C GLY A 320 -0.96 13.71 -3.51
N THR A 321 -0.96 15.03 -3.44
CA THR A 321 -0.66 15.80 -2.21
C THR A 321 -1.37 17.14 -2.16
N ASN A 322 -1.53 17.69 -0.95
CA ASN A 322 -1.90 19.09 -0.71
C ASN A 322 -0.69 20.03 -0.52
N THR A 323 0.54 19.51 -0.44
CA THR A 323 1.75 20.28 -0.14
C THR A 323 2.56 20.66 -1.37
N ASP A 324 3.56 21.52 -1.19
CA ASP A 324 4.53 21.93 -2.22
C ASP A 324 5.70 20.95 -2.38
N GLU A 325 5.80 19.91 -1.55
CA GLU A 325 6.90 18.97 -1.61
C GLU A 325 6.86 18.17 -2.92
N ALA A 326 7.97 18.15 -3.66
CA ALA A 326 8.06 17.40 -4.91
C ALA A 326 7.99 15.88 -4.66
N GLU A 327 8.63 15.43 -3.59
CA GLU A 327 8.62 14.08 -3.05
C GLU A 327 8.39 14.21 -1.53
N PRO A 328 7.66 13.29 -0.89
CA PRO A 328 7.45 13.34 0.56
C PRO A 328 8.79 13.36 1.31
N LEU A 329 9.01 14.42 2.08
CA LEU A 329 10.20 14.56 2.92
C LEU A 329 10.06 13.73 4.21
N PRO A 330 11.19 13.38 4.87
CA PRO A 330 11.13 12.72 6.17
C PRO A 330 10.35 13.57 7.17
N ASP A 331 9.32 12.98 7.78
CA ASP A 331 8.42 13.65 8.70
C ASP A 331 9.20 14.17 9.92
N ALA A 332 8.90 15.40 10.30
CA ALA A 332 9.33 15.95 11.58
C ALA A 332 8.23 15.73 12.63
N LYS A 333 8.00 16.74 13.49
CA LYS A 333 6.82 16.80 14.37
C LYS A 333 5.75 17.73 13.79
N GLU A 334 5.61 17.74 12.47
CA GLU A 334 4.61 18.55 11.80
C GLU A 334 3.19 18.06 12.07
N ASN A 335 2.22 18.94 11.85
CA ASN A 335 0.83 18.60 12.05
C ASN A 335 0.38 17.61 10.94
N PRO A 336 -0.09 16.40 11.28
CA PRO A 336 -0.51 15.42 10.28
C PRO A 336 -1.66 15.92 9.40
N TRP A 337 -2.47 16.88 9.87
CA TRP A 337 -3.60 17.42 9.09
C TRP A 337 -3.20 18.39 7.97
N THR A 338 -1.95 18.90 7.98
CA THR A 338 -1.48 19.86 6.97
C THR A 338 -0.62 19.22 5.90
N ASP A 339 -0.14 18.00 6.12
CA ASP A 339 0.69 17.24 5.19
C ASP A 339 -0.01 15.92 4.81
N LEU A 340 -0.81 16.00 3.74
CA LEU A 340 -1.74 14.97 3.32
C LEU A 340 -1.35 14.41 1.96
N TRP A 341 -1.43 13.08 1.85
CA TRP A 341 -1.07 12.35 0.65
C TRP A 341 -2.11 11.28 0.34
N PHE A 342 -2.17 10.91 -0.93
CA PHE A 342 -2.90 9.73 -1.38
C PHE A 342 -2.09 8.95 -2.41
N TYR A 343 -2.31 7.65 -2.48
CA TYR A 343 -1.63 6.74 -3.40
C TYR A 343 -2.62 5.74 -3.96
N SER A 344 -2.54 5.46 -5.26
CA SER A 344 -3.19 4.29 -5.86
C SER A 344 -2.25 3.09 -5.80
N ASN A 345 -2.80 1.88 -5.73
CA ASN A 345 -2.09 0.72 -6.28
C ASN A 345 -1.91 0.84 -7.81
N PRO A 346 -1.00 0.07 -8.42
CA PRO A 346 -0.70 0.23 -9.84
C PRO A 346 -1.72 -0.45 -10.76
N VAL A 347 -1.83 0.07 -11.98
CA VAL A 347 -2.25 -0.71 -13.16
C VAL A 347 -1.01 -1.22 -13.88
N PHE A 348 -1.08 -2.42 -14.44
CA PHE A 348 0.04 -3.05 -15.16
C PHE A 348 -0.19 -3.00 -16.66
N VAL A 349 0.88 -2.90 -17.43
CA VAL A 349 0.88 -2.98 -18.90
C VAL A 349 1.89 -4.04 -19.30
N ARG A 350 1.43 -4.99 -20.12
CA ARG A 350 2.26 -6.07 -20.67
C ARG A 350 2.21 -6.03 -22.19
N LEU A 351 3.36 -6.05 -22.81
CA LEU A 351 3.52 -6.16 -24.25
C LEU A 351 3.40 -7.63 -24.67
N GLY A 352 2.54 -7.89 -25.67
CA GLY A 352 2.23 -9.21 -26.19
C GLY A 352 2.47 -9.37 -27.68
#